data_AF-A0A7W7RV15-F1
#
_entry.id   AF-A0A7W7RV15-F1
#
_cell.length_a   1.000
_cell.length_b   1.000
_cell.length_c   1.000
_cell.angle_alpha   90.00
_cell.angle_beta   90.00
_cell.angle_gamma   90.00
#
_symmetry.space_group_name_H-M   'P 1'
#
loop_
_entity.id
_entity.type
_entity.pdbx_description
1 polymer ?
#
loop_
_entity_poly.entity_id
_entity_poly.type
_entity_poly.pdbx_seq_one_letter_code
_entity_poly.pdbx_strand_id
1 'polypeptide(L)'
;MVTTSLDETGAVDAAEELRDALAQHEITADVHDGYGLAVVAVWAGLLVWCDGQRFWWRTEWNARQRRPIYAWHPALEPVQAARRVALRYADLRREHTAPEEGGAWPQ
;
A
#
# COMPACT_ATOMS: atom_id res chain seq x y z
N MET A 1 -1.32 15.64 31.40
CA MET A 1 -2.35 14.71 30.91
C MET A 1 -1.97 14.37 29.48
N VAL A 2 -1.51 13.15 29.24
CA VAL A 2 -1.27 12.63 27.88
C VAL A 2 -2.60 12.03 27.44
N THR A 3 -3.24 12.63 26.45
CA THR A 3 -4.42 12.08 25.82
C THR A 3 -3.94 11.11 24.74
N THR A 4 -3.46 9.93 25.13
CA THR A 4 -3.13 8.89 24.14
C THR A 4 -4.43 8.39 23.53
N SER A 5 -4.50 8.53 22.21
CA SER A 5 -5.72 8.57 21.43
C SER A 5 -6.32 7.18 21.23
N LEU A 6 -7.64 7.03 21.36
CA LEU A 6 -8.35 5.82 20.91
C LEU A 6 -8.18 5.59 19.40
N ASP A 7 -7.74 6.61 18.64
CA ASP A 7 -7.49 6.54 17.19
C ASP A 7 -6.12 5.93 16.82
N GLU A 8 -5.09 6.03 17.67
CA GLU A 8 -3.73 5.57 17.34
C GLU A 8 -3.64 4.05 17.27
N THR A 9 -4.26 3.35 18.23
CA THR A 9 -4.35 1.89 18.24
C THR A 9 -5.14 1.37 17.04
N GLY A 10 -6.20 2.08 16.62
CA GLY A 10 -7.05 1.66 15.50
C GLY A 10 -6.33 1.66 14.14
N ALA A 11 -5.40 2.59 13.91
CA ALA A 11 -4.61 2.62 12.68
C ALA A 11 -3.63 1.45 12.60
N VAL A 12 -2.94 1.14 13.70
CA VAL A 12 -1.98 0.03 13.75
C VAL A 12 -2.69 -1.30 13.66
N ASP A 13 -3.78 -1.50 14.42
CA ASP A 13 -4.57 -2.73 14.38
C ASP A 13 -5.10 -3.00 12.97
N ALA A 14 -5.68 -2.00 12.30
CA ALA A 14 -6.17 -2.14 10.93
C ALA A 14 -5.03 -2.43 9.94
N ALA A 15 -3.85 -1.83 10.12
CA ALA A 15 -2.68 -2.10 9.30
C ALA A 15 -2.16 -3.53 9.49
N GLU A 16 -2.19 -4.05 10.71
CA GLU A 16 -1.82 -5.43 11.02
C GLU A 16 -2.82 -6.44 10.44
N GLU A 17 -4.12 -6.16 10.53
CA GLU A 17 -5.16 -6.96 9.87
C GLU A 17 -4.96 -6.98 8.34
N LEU A 18 -4.57 -5.86 7.74
CA LEU A 18 -4.23 -5.79 6.33
C LEU A 18 -2.97 -6.61 6.00
N ARG A 19 -1.92 -6.54 6.83
CA ARG A 19 -0.71 -7.36 6.66
C ARG A 19 -1.04 -8.85 6.70
N ASP A 20 -1.85 -9.27 7.67
CA ASP A 20 -2.24 -10.67 7.82
C ASP A 20 -3.11 -11.14 6.63
N ALA A 21 -3.99 -10.28 6.12
CA ALA A 21 -4.75 -10.56 4.90
C ALA A 21 -3.86 -10.63 3.64
N LEU A 22 -2.79 -9.81 3.55
CA LEU A 22 -1.81 -9.88 2.46
C LEU A 22 -0.98 -11.17 2.53
N ALA A 23 -0.69 -11.68 3.72
CA ALA A 23 0.01 -12.95 3.90
C ALA A 23 -0.78 -14.14 3.31
N GLN A 24 -2.12 -14.07 3.28
CA GLN A 24 -2.97 -15.07 2.61
C GLN A 24 -2.78 -15.09 1.08
N HIS A 25 -2.22 -14.01 0.52
CA HIS A 25 -1.82 -13.90 -0.89
C HIS A 25 -0.31 -14.14 -1.11
N GLU A 26 0.39 -14.69 -0.11
CA GLU A 26 1.84 -14.94 -0.14
C GLU A 26 2.68 -13.64 -0.30
N ILE A 27 2.11 -12.51 0.11
CA ILE A 27 2.78 -11.20 0.07
C ILE A 27 3.24 -10.86 1.49
N THR A 28 4.56 -10.79 1.69
CA THR A 28 5.15 -10.28 2.93
C THR A 28 5.13 -8.75 2.91
N ALA A 29 4.76 -8.15 4.04
CA ALA A 29 4.75 -6.70 4.21
C ALA A 29 5.16 -6.33 5.64
N ASP A 30 5.79 -5.17 5.78
CA ASP A 30 6.17 -4.60 7.06
C ASP A 30 5.18 -3.51 7.47
N VAL A 31 4.90 -3.37 8.76
CA VAL A 31 4.05 -2.30 9.31
C VAL A 31 4.91 -1.30 10.07
N HIS A 32 4.67 -0.02 9.78
CA HIS A 32 5.30 1.10 10.46
C HIS A 32 4.22 2.05 10.98
N ASP A 33 4.36 2.54 12.21
CA ASP A 33 3.39 3.45 12.81
C ASP A 33 4.03 4.78 13.25
N GLY A 34 3.19 5.81 13.35
CA GLY A 34 3.55 7.10 13.92
C GLY A 34 2.52 8.19 13.63
N TYR A 35 2.34 9.12 14.56
CA TYR A 35 1.46 10.30 14.40
C TYR A 35 -0.02 9.95 14.10
N GLY A 36 -0.54 8.84 14.64
CA GLY A 36 -1.91 8.37 14.36
C GLY A 36 -2.09 7.80 12.96
N LEU A 37 -1.00 7.47 12.28
CA LEU A 37 -0.99 6.83 10.96
C LEU A 37 -0.16 5.55 11.02
N ALA A 38 -0.62 4.52 10.31
CA ALA A 38 0.16 3.33 10.03
C ALA A 38 0.43 3.22 8.53
N VAL A 39 1.53 2.57 8.17
CA VAL A 39 1.97 2.32 6.80
C VAL A 39 2.34 0.86 6.67
N VAL A 40 1.68 0.18 5.74
CA VAL A 40 2.00 -1.18 5.31
C VAL A 40 2.91 -1.09 4.07
N ALA A 41 4.18 -1.44 4.25
CA ALA A 41 5.19 -1.46 3.19
C ALA A 41 5.17 -2.82 2.49
N VAL A 42 4.69 -2.85 1.24
CA VAL A 42 4.40 -4.10 0.51
C VAL A 42 5.49 -4.44 -0.50
N TRP A 43 5.95 -3.46 -1.28
CA TRP A 43 7.02 -3.61 -2.28
C TRP A 43 7.61 -2.22 -2.59
N ALA A 44 8.79 -2.15 -3.22
CA ALA A 44 9.37 -0.92 -3.76
C ALA A 44 8.37 -0.11 -4.62
N GLY A 45 7.84 0.98 -4.08
CA GLY A 45 6.85 1.83 -4.75
C GLY A 45 5.39 1.46 -4.50
N LEU A 46 5.10 0.48 -3.64
CA LEU A 46 3.76 0.15 -3.15
C LEU A 46 3.72 0.23 -1.62
N LEU A 47 3.26 1.37 -1.13
CA LEU A 47 2.98 1.64 0.28
C LEU A 47 1.47 1.83 0.45
N VAL A 48 0.91 1.25 1.51
CA VAL A 48 -0.49 1.44 1.88
C VAL A 48 -0.55 2.20 3.20
N TRP A 49 -1.13 3.39 3.17
CA TRP A 49 -1.34 4.21 4.36
C TRP A 49 -2.69 3.85 5.02
N CYS A 50 -2.75 3.93 6.34
CA CYS A 50 -3.93 3.68 7.15
C CYS A 50 -4.06 4.72 8.27
N ASP A 51 -5.23 5.36 8.37
CA ASP A 51 -5.61 6.28 9.47
C ASP A 51 -6.57 5.61 10.48
N GLY A 52 -6.72 4.28 10.42
CA GLY A 52 -7.70 3.52 11.20
C GLY A 52 -9.12 3.55 10.65
N GLN A 53 -9.42 4.39 9.65
CA GLN A 53 -10.74 4.45 8.99
C GLN A 53 -10.70 3.96 7.55
N ARG A 54 -9.58 4.15 6.86
CA ARG A 54 -9.39 3.75 5.47
C ARG A 54 -7.95 3.38 5.19
N PHE A 55 -7.80 2.51 4.20
CA PHE A 55 -6.56 2.26 3.50
C PHE A 55 -6.50 3.12 2.24
N TRP A 56 -5.33 3.65 1.90
CA TRP A 56 -5.10 4.22 0.57
C TRP A 56 -3.69 3.97 0.09
N TRP A 57 -3.51 3.92 -1.22
CA TRP A 57 -2.22 3.70 -1.85
C TRP A 57 -2.20 4.37 -3.22
N ARG A 58 -1.00 4.62 -3.73
CA ARG A 58 -0.83 5.17 -5.07
C ARG A 58 -0.99 4.06 -6.11
N THR A 59 -1.79 4.29 -7.14
CA THR A 59 -1.94 3.36 -8.26
C THR A 59 -1.09 3.80 -9.44
N GLU A 60 -1.30 5.00 -9.96
CA GLU A 60 -0.68 5.47 -11.20
C GLU A 60 -0.25 6.94 -11.12
N TRP A 61 0.48 7.40 -12.12
CA TRP A 61 0.74 8.82 -12.36
C TRP A 61 -0.18 9.35 -13.46
N ASN A 62 -1.00 10.35 -13.15
CA ASN A 62 -1.76 11.06 -14.17
C ASN A 62 -0.86 12.11 -14.85
N ALA A 63 -0.34 11.80 -16.04
CA ALA A 63 0.51 12.71 -16.80
C ALA A 63 -0.22 14.01 -17.22
N ARG A 64 -1.54 13.93 -17.49
CA ARG A 64 -2.34 15.10 -17.92
C ARG A 64 -2.52 16.10 -16.78
N GLN A 65 -2.79 15.62 -15.58
CA GLN A 65 -3.02 16.45 -14.39
C GLN A 65 -1.75 16.69 -13.57
N ARG A 66 -0.63 16.05 -13.93
CA ARG A 66 0.66 16.09 -13.23
C ARG A 66 0.52 15.73 -11.74
N ARG A 67 -0.31 14.73 -11.44
CA ARG A 67 -0.63 14.30 -10.06
C ARG A 67 -0.69 12.77 -9.94
N PRO A 68 -0.29 12.21 -8.78
CA PRO A 68 -0.48 10.80 -8.50
C PRO A 68 -1.97 10.49 -8.30
N ILE A 69 -2.41 9.33 -8.83
CA ILE A 69 -3.74 8.77 -8.61
C ILE A 69 -3.66 7.87 -7.37
N TYR A 70 -4.61 8.06 -6.46
CA TYR A 70 -4.76 7.23 -5.27
C TYR A 70 -6.00 6.36 -5.39
N ALA A 71 -5.86 5.11 -4.99
CA ALA A 71 -6.97 4.24 -4.66
C ALA A 71 -7.14 4.19 -3.14
N TRP A 72 -8.36 3.89 -2.69
CA TRP A 72 -8.67 3.71 -1.28
C TRP A 72 -9.70 2.61 -1.06
N HIS A 73 -9.78 2.13 0.18
CA HIS A 73 -10.75 1.16 0.68
C HIS A 73 -11.05 1.42 2.16
N PRO A 74 -12.27 1.17 2.67
CA PRO A 74 -12.53 1.20 4.12
C PRO A 74 -11.62 0.26 4.93
N ALA A 75 -11.23 0.70 6.13
CA ALA A 75 -10.39 -0.09 7.04
C ALA A 75 -11.11 -1.31 7.60
N LEU A 76 -12.45 -1.24 7.70
CA LEU A 76 -13.31 -2.34 8.17
C LEU A 76 -13.34 -3.56 7.23
N GLU A 77 -12.74 -3.44 6.04
CA GLU A 77 -12.73 -4.49 5.02
C GLU A 77 -11.29 -4.82 4.58
N PRO A 78 -10.41 -5.25 5.51
CA PRO A 78 -8.98 -5.45 5.24
C PRO A 78 -8.74 -6.54 4.19
N VAL A 79 -9.58 -7.57 4.13
CA VAL A 79 -9.48 -8.64 3.11
C VAL A 79 -9.72 -8.11 1.69
N GLN A 80 -10.68 -7.22 1.50
CA GLN A 80 -10.97 -6.65 0.18
C GLN A 80 -9.90 -5.64 -0.23
N ALA A 81 -9.39 -4.86 0.73
CA ALA A 81 -8.23 -4.01 0.53
C ALA A 81 -7.00 -4.85 0.12
N ALA A 82 -6.69 -5.92 0.84
CA ALA A 82 -5.60 -6.85 0.55
C ALA A 82 -5.70 -7.42 -0.86
N ARG A 83 -6.89 -7.87 -1.28
CA ARG A 83 -7.12 -8.38 -2.64
C ARG A 83 -6.79 -7.34 -3.71
N ARG A 84 -7.22 -6.08 -3.53
CA ARG A 84 -6.94 -5.00 -4.49
C ARG A 84 -5.45 -4.63 -4.51
N VAL A 85 -4.80 -4.63 -3.35
CA VAL A 85 -3.36 -4.40 -3.21
C VAL A 85 -2.57 -5.54 -3.87
N ALA A 86 -2.99 -6.80 -3.69
CA ALA A 86 -2.37 -7.97 -4.31
C ALA A 86 -2.44 -7.93 -5.85
N LEU A 87 -3.57 -7.48 -6.42
CA LEU A 87 -3.67 -7.24 -7.87
C LEU A 87 -2.66 -6.18 -8.33
N ARG A 88 -2.57 -5.04 -7.61
CA ARG A 88 -1.61 -3.98 -7.96
C ARG A 88 -0.16 -4.44 -7.80
N TYR A 89 0.12 -5.24 -6.78
CA TYR A 89 1.43 -5.86 -6.57
C TYR A 89 1.82 -6.74 -7.76
N ALA A 90 0.90 -7.59 -8.24
CA ALA A 90 1.14 -8.43 -9.40
C ALA A 90 1.41 -7.62 -10.68
N ASP A 91 0.69 -6.52 -10.88
CA ASP A 91 0.93 -5.60 -12.00
C ASP A 91 2.34 -4.98 -11.93
N LEU A 92 2.70 -4.41 -10.78
CA LEU A 92 4.03 -3.81 -10.56
C LEU A 92 5.17 -4.83 -10.73
N ARG A 93 4.95 -6.06 -10.26
CA ARG A 93 5.86 -7.18 -10.47
C ARG A 93 6.09 -7.49 -11.94
N ARG A 94 5.03 -7.48 -12.75
CA ARG A 94 5.11 -7.72 -14.19
C ARG A 94 5.82 -6.58 -14.90
N GLU A 95 5.49 -5.34 -14.55
CA GLU A 95 6.15 -4.13 -15.07
C GLU A 95 7.66 -4.16 -14.79
N HIS A 96 8.08 -4.52 -13.57
CA HIS A 96 9.51 -4.59 -13.20
C HIS A 96 10.25 -5.78 -13.82
N THR A 97 9.56 -6.90 -14.11
CA THR A 97 10.19 -8.09 -14.71
C THR A 97 10.22 -7.99 -16.25
N ALA A 98 9.47 -7.06 -16.85
CA ALA A 98 9.56 -6.81 -18.28
C ALA A 98 10.98 -6.32 -18.60
N PRO A 99 11.76 -7.05 -19.41
CA PRO A 99 13.08 -6.58 -19.82
C PRO A 99 12.92 -5.23 -20.52
N GLU A 100 13.86 -4.31 -20.27
CA GLU A 100 14.03 -3.10 -21.09
C GLU A 100 14.43 -3.54 -22.50
N GLU A 101 13.45 -3.96 -23.31
CA GLU A 101 13.69 -4.27 -24.71
C GLU A 101 14.00 -2.95 -25.44
N GLY A 102 15.29 -2.72 -25.71
CA GLY A 102 15.72 -1.81 -26.78
C GLY A 102 16.51 -0.56 -26.40
N GLY A 103 17.14 -0.50 -25.22
CA GLY A 103 18.11 0.55 -24.90
C GLY A 103 19.53 0.21 -25.34
N ALA A 104 19.77 0.11 -26.66
CA ALA A 104 21.14 0.08 -27.18
C ALA A 104 21.83 1.42 -26.87
N TRP A 105 22.74 1.42 -25.89
CA TRP A 105 23.66 2.54 -25.70
C TRP A 105 24.73 2.46 -26.81
N PRO A 106 24.90 3.48 -27.67
CA PRO A 106 26.05 3.53 -28.57
C PRO A 106 27.33 3.73 -27.74
N GLN A 107 28.39 3.01 -28.14
CA GLN A 107 29.72 3.04 -27.54
C GLN A 107 30.46 4.34 -27.85
#